data_AF-U1Q223-F1
#
_entry.id   AF-U1Q223-F1
#
_cell.length_a   1.000
_cell.length_b   1.000
_cell.length_c   1.000
_cell.angle_alpha   90.00
_cell.angle_beta   90.00
_cell.angle_gamma   90.00
#
_symmetry.space_group_name_H-M   'P 1'
#
loop_
_entity.id
_entity.type
_entity.pdbx_description
1 polymer ?
#
loop_
_entity_poly.entity_id
_entity_poly.type
_entity_poly.pdbx_seq_one_letter_code
_entity_poly.pdbx_strand_id
1 'polypeptide(L)'
;MRSLLSLSRRELRSDPWSMLGPGIVVATTAAFLHPCMTFLSMTIGSQGEAWRAAHPDYAVADDVVFACMVMSFTVVPAIVVLGGLGAGTVGNMAGRIVQWRLAGASPRQSGGVVIGMLSASALAAGALGTAASIPLLPATVGMILEAAGLSGIDVPVDPAAMGATLGAVFLTGALGAVRPAVAASRVLPGPTLREAVPEPGGHSRTRAALALALAAGAVSTGSSAFAAKPGAAIDSAFNAILGSGVLAVGAVAAGAPWVFPRVNALLGRAVPATASPAWFAACRQSSAYPKRTTRAALPFFAGAGVAGLFTGMIGTWQRAIDASGQAERLNTVDTVICLTPPVAIGLVGTACQMLLSRRQRIADFASLRVAGASRRTVLGAAVGEAALTSATVFLLSTGFTLLVSTMTARALSATGLPAEGSLVWPPLAAVVAGGFAAAAAVNVSAALRANRGNPRGLLARE
;
A
#
# COMPACT_ATOMS: atom_id res chain seq x y z
N MET A 1 -18.44 -20.58 18.77
CA MET A 1 -17.05 -20.18 18.43
C MET A 1 -16.08 -21.36 18.31
N ARG A 2 -16.02 -22.31 19.26
CA ARG A 2 -15.11 -23.48 19.18
C ARG A 2 -15.25 -24.31 17.88
N SER A 3 -16.46 -24.48 17.36
CA SER A 3 -16.71 -25.18 16.08
C SER A 3 -16.22 -24.41 14.83
N LEU A 4 -16.24 -23.08 14.85
CA LEU A 4 -15.77 -22.25 13.72
C LEU A 4 -14.24 -22.20 13.67
N LEU A 5 -13.59 -22.21 14.84
CA LEU A 5 -12.13 -22.25 14.95
C LEU A 5 -11.57 -23.61 14.50
N SER A 6 -12.26 -24.72 14.78
CA SER A 6 -11.84 -26.04 14.28
C SER A 6 -12.02 -26.18 12.76
N LEU A 7 -13.12 -25.64 12.22
CA LEU A 7 -13.38 -25.63 10.78
C LEU A 7 -12.36 -24.77 10.01
N SER A 8 -12.10 -23.55 10.47
CA SER A 8 -11.08 -22.67 9.85
C SER A 8 -9.68 -23.29 9.88
N ARG A 9 -9.28 -23.94 10.98
CA ARG A 9 -7.99 -24.67 11.05
C ARG A 9 -7.91 -25.84 10.06
N ARG A 10 -8.98 -26.62 9.91
CA ARG A 10 -9.01 -27.72 8.94
C ARG A 10 -8.88 -27.20 7.51
N GLU A 11 -9.57 -26.11 7.20
CA GLU A 11 -9.56 -25.52 5.87
C GLU A 11 -8.23 -24.83 5.52
N LEU A 12 -7.56 -24.26 6.52
CA LEU A 12 -6.23 -23.68 6.33
C LEU A 12 -5.16 -24.76 6.06
N ARG A 13 -5.36 -25.98 6.60
CA ARG A 13 -4.50 -27.14 6.32
C ARG A 13 -4.74 -27.74 4.95
N SER A 14 -5.96 -27.67 4.42
CA SER A 14 -6.29 -28.25 3.11
C SER A 14 -5.78 -27.39 1.94
N ASP A 15 -5.68 -26.06 2.12
CA ASP A 15 -5.20 -25.16 1.07
C ASP A 15 -4.36 -23.98 1.64
N PRO A 16 -3.16 -24.26 2.16
CA PRO A 16 -2.28 -23.22 2.70
C PRO A 16 -1.79 -22.25 1.63
N TRP A 17 -1.69 -22.70 0.38
CA TRP A 17 -1.21 -21.92 -0.75
C TRP A 17 -2.11 -20.71 -1.06
N SER A 18 -3.41 -20.82 -0.80
CA SER A 18 -4.35 -19.71 -0.94
C SER A 18 -4.06 -18.52 -0.02
N MET A 19 -3.38 -18.75 1.11
CA MET A 19 -3.09 -17.75 2.14
C MET A 19 -1.65 -17.23 2.09
N LEU A 20 -0.78 -17.80 1.24
CA LEU A 20 0.63 -17.39 1.17
C LEU A 20 0.82 -15.94 0.72
N GLY A 21 0.11 -15.50 -0.32
CA GLY A 21 0.21 -14.11 -0.80
C GLY A 21 -0.13 -13.11 0.32
N PRO A 22 -1.34 -13.19 0.91
CA PRO A 22 -1.72 -12.35 2.06
C PRO A 22 -0.75 -12.48 3.24
N GLY A 23 -0.31 -13.69 3.56
CA GLY A 23 0.66 -13.96 4.63
C GLY A 23 2.01 -13.26 4.40
N ILE A 24 2.55 -13.28 3.18
CA ILE A 24 3.79 -12.56 2.85
C ILE A 24 3.63 -11.06 3.12
N VAL A 25 2.52 -10.45 2.70
CA VAL A 25 2.33 -9.01 2.93
C VAL A 25 2.17 -8.67 4.40
N VAL A 26 1.42 -9.48 5.16
CA VAL A 26 1.29 -9.34 6.61
C VAL A 26 2.67 -9.45 7.28
N ALA A 27 3.48 -10.44 6.90
CA ALA A 27 4.81 -10.63 7.44
C ALA A 27 5.74 -9.45 7.10
N THR A 28 5.74 -8.99 5.84
CA THR A 28 6.50 -7.79 5.42
C THR A 28 6.06 -6.57 6.21
N THR A 29 4.75 -6.36 6.37
CA THR A 29 4.22 -5.20 7.11
C THR A 29 4.64 -5.26 8.58
N ALA A 30 4.55 -6.44 9.22
CA ALA A 30 5.00 -6.62 10.60
C ALA A 30 6.52 -6.43 10.74
N ALA A 31 7.31 -6.90 9.77
CA ALA A 31 8.77 -6.79 9.80
C ALA A 31 9.26 -5.33 9.72
N PHE A 32 8.53 -4.45 9.02
CA PHE A 32 8.85 -3.01 8.96
C PHE A 32 8.18 -2.20 10.07
N LEU A 33 6.97 -2.59 10.50
CA LEU A 33 6.26 -1.89 11.57
C LEU A 33 6.93 -2.11 12.93
N HIS A 34 7.51 -3.29 13.17
CA HIS A 34 8.13 -3.61 14.46
C HIS A 34 9.31 -2.68 14.81
N PRO A 35 10.34 -2.47 13.95
CA PRO A 35 11.39 -1.47 14.22
C PRO A 35 10.85 -0.07 14.48
N CYS A 36 9.81 0.35 13.75
CA CYS A 36 9.19 1.67 13.95
C CYS A 36 8.49 1.78 15.32
N MET A 37 7.78 0.72 15.74
CA MET A 37 7.15 0.62 17.06
C MET A 37 8.18 0.57 18.18
N THR A 38 9.30 -0.15 17.98
CA THR A 38 10.41 -0.19 18.93
C THR A 38 11.03 1.20 19.08
N PHE A 39 11.29 1.91 17.98
CA PHE A 39 11.81 3.27 18.02
C PHE A 39 10.85 4.24 18.72
N LEU A 40 9.55 4.15 18.45
CA LEU A 40 8.53 4.96 19.15
C LEU A 40 8.48 4.64 20.65
N SER A 41 8.57 3.36 21.01
CA SER A 41 8.60 2.92 22.40
C SER A 41 9.85 3.43 23.13
N MET A 42 11.01 3.43 22.46
CA MET A 42 12.26 3.94 23.02
C MET A 42 12.24 5.46 23.22
N THR A 43 11.72 6.22 22.26
CA THR A 43 11.66 7.69 22.31
C THR A 43 10.69 8.20 23.40
N ILE A 44 9.52 7.56 23.53
CA ILE A 44 8.49 7.93 24.50
C ILE A 44 8.71 7.25 25.87
N GLY A 45 9.44 6.12 25.90
CA GLY A 45 9.64 5.32 27.10
C GLY A 45 10.77 5.82 28.02
N SER A 46 10.95 5.11 29.12
CA SER A 46 11.91 5.47 30.18
C SER A 46 13.36 5.54 29.72
N GLN A 47 13.75 4.80 28.67
CA GLN A 47 15.09 4.87 28.10
C GLN A 47 15.36 6.21 27.40
N GLY A 48 14.42 6.69 26.58
CA GLY A 48 14.51 8.00 25.95
C GLY A 48 14.49 9.13 26.98
N GLU A 49 13.65 9.01 28.01
CA GLU A 49 13.63 9.96 29.14
C GLU A 49 14.97 10.00 29.89
N ALA A 50 15.56 8.84 30.18
CA ALA A 50 16.85 8.75 30.87
C ALA A 50 18.00 9.31 30.02
N TRP A 51 18.01 9.03 28.72
CA TRP A 51 19.00 9.57 27.80
C TRP A 51 18.88 11.10 27.69
N ARG A 52 17.64 11.63 27.61
CA ARG A 52 17.38 13.08 27.61
C ARG A 52 17.79 13.75 28.91
N ALA A 53 17.57 13.10 30.06
CA ALA A 53 18.04 13.60 31.35
C ALA A 53 19.57 13.72 31.42
N ALA A 54 20.30 12.87 30.69
CA ALA A 54 21.76 12.94 30.57
C ALA A 54 22.25 13.97 29.54
N HIS A 55 21.37 14.47 28.66
CA HIS A 55 21.70 15.42 27.60
C HIS A 55 20.71 16.63 27.62
N PRO A 56 20.82 17.53 28.62
CA PRO A 56 19.84 18.61 28.84
C PRO A 56 19.81 19.67 27.73
N ASP A 57 20.86 19.74 26.90
CA ASP A 57 20.92 20.63 25.73
C ASP A 57 20.14 20.07 24.52
N TYR A 58 19.66 18.83 24.59
CA TYR A 58 18.92 18.17 23.51
C TYR A 58 17.42 18.54 23.55
N ALA A 59 16.89 19.06 22.45
CA ALA A 59 15.49 19.45 22.35
C ALA A 59 14.56 18.23 22.24
N VAL A 60 13.77 17.98 23.29
CA VAL A 60 12.81 16.84 23.43
C VAL A 60 11.76 16.76 22.30
N ALA A 61 11.58 17.81 21.50
CA ALA A 61 10.56 17.85 20.46
C ALA A 61 10.96 17.06 19.20
N ASP A 62 12.24 16.94 18.88
CA ASP A 62 12.68 16.54 17.54
C ASP A 62 12.68 15.02 17.34
N ASP A 63 13.05 14.24 18.36
CA ASP A 63 13.06 12.77 18.29
C ASP A 63 11.64 12.16 18.29
N VAL A 64 10.75 12.67 19.13
CA VAL A 64 9.34 12.23 19.19
C VAL A 64 8.61 12.57 17.89
N VAL A 65 8.86 13.75 17.32
CA VAL A 65 8.28 14.15 16.02
C VAL A 65 8.80 13.24 14.91
N PHE A 66 10.10 12.95 14.87
CA PHE A 66 10.68 12.02 13.90
C PHE A 66 10.11 10.61 14.04
N ALA A 67 9.96 10.09 15.26
CA ALA A 67 9.33 8.80 15.52
C ALA A 67 7.87 8.75 15.04
N CYS A 68 7.09 9.80 15.32
CA CYS A 68 5.73 9.94 14.83
C CYS A 68 5.67 10.00 13.29
N MET A 69 6.65 10.64 12.65
CA MET A 69 6.77 10.75 11.20
C MET A 69 7.04 9.38 10.55
N VAL A 70 8.06 8.67 11.01
CA VAL A 70 8.42 7.32 10.53
C VAL A 70 7.25 6.35 10.70
N MET A 71 6.56 6.44 11.83
CA MET A 71 5.34 5.65 12.10
C MET A 71 4.21 5.99 11.15
N SER A 72 3.94 7.28 10.90
CA SER A 72 2.88 7.72 10.00
C SER A 72 3.08 7.22 8.57
N PHE A 73 4.32 7.25 8.07
CA PHE A 73 4.65 6.73 6.73
C PHE A 73 4.52 5.22 6.60
N THR A 74 4.66 4.49 7.70
CA THR A 74 4.54 3.03 7.69
C THR A 74 3.08 2.58 7.86
N VAL A 75 2.34 3.23 8.77
CA VAL A 75 0.96 2.84 9.12
C VAL A 75 -0.02 3.08 7.98
N VAL A 76 0.10 4.18 7.24
CA VAL A 76 -0.83 4.54 6.15
C VAL A 76 -0.82 3.51 5.02
N PRO A 77 0.33 3.15 4.40
CA PRO A 77 0.37 2.08 3.41
C PRO A 77 0.01 0.74 4.03
N ALA A 78 0.39 0.44 5.27
CA ALA A 78 -0.04 -0.79 5.95
C ALA A 78 -1.57 -0.92 5.97
N ILE A 79 -2.30 0.13 6.38
CA ILE A 79 -3.78 0.13 6.40
C ILE A 79 -4.35 -0.07 4.99
N VAL A 80 -3.85 0.68 4.01
CA VAL A 80 -4.34 0.62 2.62
C VAL A 80 -4.11 -0.77 2.02
N VAL A 81 -2.90 -1.32 2.21
CA VAL A 81 -2.48 -2.60 1.64
C VAL A 81 -3.18 -3.77 2.32
N LEU A 82 -3.15 -3.85 3.65
CA LEU A 82 -3.80 -4.93 4.41
C LEU A 82 -5.33 -4.89 4.24
N GLY A 83 -5.92 -3.69 4.23
CA GLY A 83 -7.35 -3.50 3.96
C GLY A 83 -7.75 -4.00 2.57
N GLY A 84 -6.95 -3.67 1.54
CA GLY A 84 -7.18 -4.14 0.17
C GLY A 84 -6.99 -5.65 0.01
N LEU A 85 -6.03 -6.24 0.71
CA LEU A 85 -5.72 -7.68 0.64
C LEU A 85 -6.80 -8.54 1.27
N GLY A 86 -7.39 -8.11 2.39
CA GLY A 86 -8.54 -8.79 2.98
C GLY A 86 -9.67 -8.93 1.96
N ALA A 87 -10.03 -7.83 1.28
CA ALA A 87 -11.06 -7.84 0.25
C ALA A 87 -10.70 -8.71 -0.97
N GLY A 88 -9.46 -8.66 -1.44
CA GLY A 88 -8.98 -9.47 -2.56
C GLY A 88 -8.99 -10.97 -2.26
N THR A 89 -8.58 -11.34 -1.05
CA THR A 89 -8.55 -12.75 -0.61
C THR A 89 -9.96 -13.31 -0.48
N VAL A 90 -10.90 -12.55 0.09
CA VAL A 90 -12.31 -12.94 0.13
C VAL A 90 -12.89 -13.11 -1.27
N GLY A 91 -12.56 -12.20 -2.20
CA GLY A 91 -12.98 -12.32 -3.61
C GLY A 91 -12.53 -13.62 -4.24
N ASN A 92 -11.28 -14.02 -4.02
CA ASN A 92 -10.75 -15.31 -4.48
C ASN A 92 -11.42 -16.52 -3.82
N MET A 93 -11.86 -16.39 -2.56
CA MET A 93 -12.57 -17.44 -1.85
C MET A 93 -14.05 -17.50 -2.19
N ALA A 94 -14.60 -16.55 -2.97
CA ALA A 94 -16.03 -16.44 -3.21
C ALA A 94 -16.65 -17.71 -3.79
N GLY A 95 -15.98 -18.39 -4.72
CA GLY A 95 -16.44 -19.67 -5.27
C GLY A 95 -16.57 -20.76 -4.19
N ARG A 96 -15.60 -20.86 -3.28
CA ARG A 96 -15.65 -21.80 -2.14
C ARG A 96 -16.74 -21.41 -1.14
N ILE A 97 -16.91 -20.12 -0.88
CA ILE A 97 -18.00 -19.62 -0.02
C ILE A 97 -19.35 -20.05 -0.60
N VAL A 98 -19.56 -19.89 -1.90
CA VAL A 98 -20.79 -20.34 -2.58
C VAL A 98 -20.96 -21.85 -2.47
N GLN A 99 -19.91 -22.65 -2.67
CA GLN A 99 -19.97 -24.11 -2.50
C GLN A 99 -20.40 -24.50 -1.08
N TRP A 100 -19.85 -23.85 -0.05
CA TRP A 100 -20.29 -24.08 1.33
C TRP A 100 -21.76 -23.69 1.55
N ARG A 101 -22.23 -22.60 0.93
CA ARG A 101 -23.63 -22.16 1.01
C ARG A 101 -24.56 -23.15 0.31
N LEU A 102 -24.15 -23.72 -0.83
CA LEU A 102 -24.87 -24.77 -1.55
C LEU A 102 -24.93 -26.08 -0.75
N ALA A 103 -23.87 -26.40 -0.01
CA ALA A 103 -23.84 -27.53 0.92
C ALA A 103 -24.61 -27.28 2.24
N GLY A 104 -25.36 -26.18 2.35
CA GLY A 104 -26.24 -25.88 3.49
C GLY A 104 -25.61 -25.04 4.61
N ALA A 105 -24.36 -24.57 4.47
CA ALA A 105 -23.76 -23.70 5.48
C ALA A 105 -24.48 -22.35 5.55
N SER A 106 -24.72 -21.82 6.75
CA SER A 106 -25.33 -20.49 6.94
C SER A 106 -24.38 -19.33 6.56
N PRO A 107 -24.90 -18.11 6.31
CA PRO A 107 -24.06 -16.94 6.03
C PRO A 107 -23.09 -16.59 7.16
N ARG A 108 -23.51 -16.87 8.42
CA ARG A 108 -22.69 -16.63 9.61
C ARG A 108 -21.56 -17.64 9.72
N GLN A 109 -21.81 -18.91 9.38
CA GLN A 109 -20.78 -19.95 9.40
C GLN A 109 -19.72 -19.71 8.32
N SER A 110 -20.14 -19.50 7.08
CA SER A 110 -19.22 -19.24 5.96
C SER A 110 -18.40 -17.96 6.15
N GLY A 111 -19.02 -16.85 6.52
CA GLY A 111 -18.30 -15.60 6.82
C GLY A 111 -17.37 -15.74 8.04
N GLY A 112 -17.82 -16.41 9.10
CA GLY A 112 -17.02 -16.64 10.30
C GLY A 112 -15.79 -17.52 10.07
N VAL A 113 -15.89 -18.54 9.20
CA VAL A 113 -14.74 -19.38 8.82
C VAL A 113 -13.70 -18.55 8.07
N VAL A 114 -14.11 -17.73 7.11
CA VAL A 114 -13.19 -16.89 6.32
C VAL A 114 -12.48 -15.86 7.20
N ILE A 115 -13.23 -15.16 8.06
CA ILE A 115 -12.64 -14.22 9.02
C ILE A 115 -11.67 -14.94 9.95
N GLY A 116 -12.05 -16.11 10.48
CA GLY A 116 -11.18 -16.92 11.34
C GLY A 116 -9.88 -17.36 10.65
N MET A 117 -9.94 -17.79 9.39
CA MET A 117 -8.77 -18.16 8.59
C MET A 117 -7.84 -16.97 8.37
N LEU A 118 -8.40 -15.82 7.97
CA LEU A 118 -7.63 -14.60 7.72
C LEU A 118 -7.01 -14.04 9.00
N SER A 119 -7.76 -14.05 10.10
CA SER A 119 -7.27 -13.67 11.42
C SER A 119 -6.14 -14.58 11.90
N ALA A 120 -6.28 -15.90 11.77
CA ALA A 120 -5.25 -16.86 12.16
C ALA A 120 -4.00 -16.72 11.28
N SER A 121 -4.18 -16.54 9.97
CA SER A 121 -3.08 -16.31 9.03
C SER A 121 -2.37 -14.98 9.33
N ALA A 122 -3.10 -13.92 9.64
CA ALA A 122 -2.55 -12.62 9.99
C ALA A 122 -1.72 -12.68 11.28
N LEU A 123 -2.19 -13.41 12.30
CA LEU A 123 -1.41 -13.61 13.53
C LEU A 123 -0.14 -14.43 13.29
N ALA A 124 -0.24 -15.55 12.57
CA ALA A 124 0.90 -16.41 12.30
C ALA A 124 1.96 -15.70 11.45
N ALA A 125 1.54 -15.05 10.35
CA ALA A 125 2.45 -14.29 9.50
C ALA A 125 2.96 -13.02 10.18
N GLY A 126 2.15 -12.35 11.00
CA GLY A 126 2.57 -11.22 11.82
C GLY A 126 3.67 -11.63 12.80
N ALA A 127 3.48 -12.75 13.51
CA ALA A 127 4.49 -13.29 14.42
C ALA A 127 5.79 -13.65 13.68
N LEU A 128 5.70 -14.26 12.49
CA LEU A 128 6.87 -14.54 11.66
C LEU A 128 7.58 -13.27 11.19
N GLY A 129 6.83 -12.25 10.79
CA GLY A 129 7.39 -10.95 10.38
C GLY A 129 8.07 -10.21 11.52
N THR A 130 7.43 -10.13 12.68
CA THR A 130 8.01 -9.58 13.91
C THR A 130 9.27 -10.36 14.29
N ALA A 131 9.24 -11.69 14.32
CA ALA A 131 10.41 -12.51 14.62
C ALA A 131 11.56 -12.30 13.62
N ALA A 132 11.25 -12.20 12.33
CA ALA A 132 12.25 -11.95 11.28
C ALA A 132 12.93 -10.58 11.40
N SER A 133 12.25 -9.59 12.00
CA SER A 133 12.83 -8.27 12.23
C SER A 133 13.76 -8.19 13.44
N ILE A 134 13.64 -9.10 14.42
CA ILE A 134 14.49 -9.11 15.64
C ILE A 134 16.00 -9.04 15.34
N PRO A 135 16.58 -9.90 14.48
CA PRO A 135 18.02 -9.82 14.19
C PRO A 135 18.42 -8.54 13.45
N LEU A 136 17.47 -7.85 12.82
CA LEU A 136 17.68 -6.60 12.09
C LEU A 136 17.44 -5.37 12.95
N LEU A 137 16.87 -5.51 14.17
CA LEU A 137 16.55 -4.38 15.05
C LEU A 137 17.77 -3.52 15.37
N PRO A 138 18.94 -4.05 15.77
CA PRO A 138 20.09 -3.20 16.12
C PRO A 138 20.56 -2.36 14.94
N ALA A 139 20.57 -2.94 13.73
CA ALA A 139 20.96 -2.21 12.53
C ALA A 139 19.90 -1.17 12.13
N THR A 140 18.63 -1.57 12.10
CA THR A 140 17.53 -0.70 11.62
C THR A 140 17.22 0.42 12.60
N VAL A 141 16.99 0.10 13.88
CA VAL A 141 16.72 1.08 14.93
C VAL A 141 17.98 1.87 15.26
N GLY A 142 19.17 1.26 15.20
CA GLY A 142 20.45 1.98 15.34
C GLY A 142 20.62 3.07 14.29
N MET A 143 20.35 2.77 13.01
CA MET A 143 20.35 3.80 11.96
C MET A 143 19.32 4.91 12.21
N ILE A 144 18.13 4.56 12.75
CA ILE A 144 17.08 5.55 13.08
C ILE A 144 17.49 6.42 14.27
N LEU A 145 18.12 5.82 15.28
CA LEU A 145 18.64 6.51 16.45
C LEU A 145 19.79 7.44 16.08
N GLU A 146 20.73 6.99 15.27
CA GLU A 146 21.81 7.83 14.72
C GLU A 146 21.26 9.00 13.90
N ALA A 147 20.27 8.73 13.05
CA ALA A 147 19.53 9.76 12.30
C ALA A 147 18.85 10.80 13.22
N ALA A 148 18.32 10.36 14.36
CA ALA A 148 17.73 11.24 15.37
C ALA A 148 18.79 11.92 16.27
N GLY A 149 20.08 11.63 16.13
CA GLY A 149 21.13 12.13 17.04
C GLY A 149 21.19 11.41 18.40
N LEU A 150 20.43 10.31 18.57
CA LEU A 150 20.34 9.49 19.76
C LEU A 150 21.37 8.33 19.73
N SER A 151 22.65 8.64 19.56
CA SER A 151 23.69 7.61 19.47
C SER A 151 24.00 6.97 20.83
N GLY A 152 24.44 5.69 20.83
CA GLY A 152 24.92 4.99 22.02
C GLY A 152 23.83 4.36 22.90
N ILE A 153 22.59 4.28 22.42
CA ILE A 153 21.50 3.57 23.11
C ILE A 153 21.44 2.13 22.62
N ASP A 154 21.52 1.17 23.54
CA ASP A 154 21.28 -0.24 23.23
C ASP A 154 19.82 -0.45 22.81
N VAL A 155 19.62 -1.10 21.67
CA VAL A 155 18.28 -1.39 21.14
C VAL A 155 17.70 -2.65 21.80
N PRO A 156 16.67 -2.53 22.67
CA PRO A 156 16.07 -3.69 23.31
C PRO A 156 15.07 -4.39 22.39
N VAL A 157 14.85 -5.68 22.66
CA VAL A 157 13.66 -6.38 22.15
C VAL A 157 12.51 -6.07 23.12
N ASP A 158 11.70 -5.07 22.77
CA ASP A 158 10.59 -4.61 23.61
C ASP A 158 9.30 -5.46 23.40
N PRO A 159 8.83 -6.21 24.42
CA PRO A 159 7.59 -6.97 24.32
C PRO A 159 6.35 -6.10 24.07
N ALA A 160 6.34 -4.84 24.51
CA ALA A 160 5.22 -3.93 24.29
C ALA A 160 5.14 -3.54 22.80
N ALA A 161 6.26 -3.17 22.18
CA ALA A 161 6.36 -2.93 20.73
C ALA A 161 5.97 -4.17 19.90
N MET A 162 6.36 -5.37 20.33
CA MET A 162 5.94 -6.62 19.70
C MET A 162 4.42 -6.81 19.78
N GLY A 163 3.85 -6.64 20.97
CA GLY A 163 2.41 -6.74 21.21
C GLY A 163 1.61 -5.71 20.40
N ALA A 164 2.08 -4.46 20.36
CA ALA A 164 1.49 -3.39 19.58
C ALA A 164 1.53 -3.67 18.08
N THR A 165 2.65 -4.20 17.57
CA THR A 165 2.80 -4.60 16.16
C THR A 165 1.82 -5.71 15.80
N LEU A 166 1.77 -6.78 16.60
CA LEU A 166 0.85 -7.89 16.37
C LEU A 166 -0.61 -7.45 16.45
N GLY A 167 -0.95 -6.61 17.43
CA GLY A 167 -2.27 -6.01 17.57
C GLY A 167 -2.64 -5.18 16.34
N ALA A 168 -1.75 -4.29 15.88
CA ALA A 168 -2.00 -3.42 14.73
C ALA A 168 -2.21 -4.23 13.43
N VAL A 169 -1.34 -5.19 13.15
CA VAL A 169 -1.43 -6.03 11.95
C VAL A 169 -2.66 -6.94 11.99
N PHE A 170 -2.98 -7.50 13.16
CA PHE A 170 -4.19 -8.29 13.37
C PHE A 170 -5.45 -7.47 13.14
N LEU A 171 -5.57 -6.29 13.77
CA LEU A 171 -6.74 -5.43 13.67
C LEU A 171 -6.93 -4.94 12.24
N THR A 172 -5.89 -4.45 11.59
CA THR A 172 -5.97 -3.96 10.21
C THR A 172 -6.33 -5.07 9.22
N GLY A 173 -5.69 -6.23 9.32
CA GLY A 173 -6.00 -7.40 8.48
C GLY A 173 -7.42 -7.94 8.70
N ALA A 174 -7.84 -8.08 9.96
CA ALA A 174 -9.17 -8.58 10.31
C ALA A 174 -10.27 -7.61 9.87
N LEU A 175 -10.14 -6.31 10.19
CA LEU A 175 -11.12 -5.29 9.82
C LEU A 175 -11.26 -5.16 8.29
N GLY A 176 -10.15 -5.28 7.55
CA GLY A 176 -10.13 -5.30 6.09
C GLY A 176 -10.93 -6.45 5.47
N ALA A 177 -11.02 -7.58 6.17
CA ALA A 177 -11.70 -8.78 5.70
C ALA A 177 -13.18 -8.88 6.09
N VAL A 178 -13.60 -8.28 7.21
CA VAL A 178 -14.94 -8.45 7.79
C VAL A 178 -16.06 -8.07 6.82
N ARG A 179 -16.04 -6.83 6.29
CA ARG A 179 -17.11 -6.36 5.39
C ARG A 179 -17.19 -7.17 4.09
N PRO A 180 -16.07 -7.42 3.38
CA PRO A 180 -16.07 -8.29 2.21
C PRO A 180 -16.59 -9.70 2.54
N ALA A 181 -16.16 -10.31 3.64
CA ALA A 181 -16.56 -11.67 4.03
C ALA A 181 -18.06 -11.76 4.32
N VAL A 182 -18.61 -10.79 5.03
CA VAL A 182 -20.05 -10.71 5.31
C VAL A 182 -20.86 -10.47 4.04
N ALA A 183 -20.36 -9.61 3.14
CA ALA A 183 -21.04 -9.37 1.88
C ALA A 183 -21.05 -10.62 0.98
N ALA A 184 -19.90 -11.30 0.86
CA ALA A 184 -19.77 -12.53 0.09
C ALA A 184 -20.64 -13.67 0.66
N SER A 185 -20.76 -13.79 1.98
CA SER A 185 -21.56 -14.86 2.60
C SER A 185 -23.07 -14.67 2.44
N ARG A 186 -23.53 -13.46 2.11
CA ARG A 186 -24.95 -13.13 1.89
C ARG A 186 -25.41 -13.32 0.45
N VAL A 187 -24.51 -13.52 -0.51
CA VAL A 187 -24.91 -13.78 -1.91
C VAL A 187 -25.66 -15.11 -1.97
N LEU A 188 -26.91 -15.08 -2.44
CA LEU A 188 -27.71 -16.29 -2.61
C LEU A 188 -27.18 -17.12 -3.80
N PRO A 189 -27.13 -18.45 -3.67
CA PRO A 189 -26.80 -19.31 -4.81
C PRO A 189 -27.96 -19.31 -5.82
N GLY A 190 -27.80 -18.63 -6.95
CA GLY A 190 -28.79 -18.58 -8.03
C GLY A 190 -28.22 -19.04 -9.38
N PRO A 191 -29.05 -19.44 -10.35
CA PRO A 191 -28.62 -19.99 -11.64
C PRO A 191 -27.80 -19.04 -12.54
N THR A 192 -27.72 -17.75 -12.20
CA THR A 192 -26.84 -16.75 -12.85
C THR A 192 -25.39 -16.78 -12.33
N LEU A 193 -25.03 -17.74 -11.47
CA LEU A 193 -23.74 -17.87 -10.79
C LEU A 193 -22.52 -18.09 -11.70
N ARG A 194 -22.71 -18.38 -13.00
CA ARG A 194 -21.60 -18.60 -13.93
C ARG A 194 -20.84 -17.34 -14.33
N GLU A 195 -21.39 -16.14 -14.11
CA GLU A 195 -20.77 -14.91 -14.67
C GLU A 195 -20.52 -13.76 -13.69
N ALA A 196 -21.09 -13.74 -12.48
CA ALA A 196 -20.86 -12.59 -11.61
C ALA A 196 -21.04 -12.95 -10.15
N VAL A 197 -19.96 -13.31 -9.46
CA VAL A 197 -19.87 -12.93 -8.04
C VAL A 197 -19.83 -11.40 -8.04
N PRO A 198 -20.86 -10.70 -7.51
CA PRO A 198 -20.79 -9.25 -7.40
C PRO A 198 -19.66 -8.95 -6.42
N GLU A 199 -18.53 -8.48 -6.95
CA GLU A 199 -17.41 -8.06 -6.09
C GLU A 199 -17.92 -6.97 -5.13
N PRO A 200 -17.94 -7.22 -3.80
CA PRO A 200 -18.47 -6.26 -2.84
C PRO A 200 -17.63 -4.98 -2.90
N GLY A 201 -18.24 -3.88 -3.34
CA GLY A 201 -17.53 -2.62 -3.51
C GLY A 201 -17.94 -1.84 -4.76
N GLY A 202 -19.25 -1.65 -4.95
CA GLY A 202 -19.73 -0.55 -5.79
C GLY A 202 -19.37 0.80 -5.16
N HIS A 203 -19.64 1.88 -5.90
CA HIS A 203 -19.50 3.27 -5.48
C HIS A 203 -20.30 3.57 -4.21
N SER A 204 -19.77 3.18 -3.06
CA SER A 204 -20.46 3.38 -1.79
C SER A 204 -20.36 4.84 -1.40
N ARG A 205 -21.52 5.45 -1.08
CA ARG A 205 -21.60 6.81 -0.51
C ARG A 205 -20.67 6.98 0.69
N THR A 206 -20.44 5.91 1.46
CA THR A 206 -19.51 5.92 2.60
C THR A 206 -18.04 6.09 2.20
N ARG A 207 -17.60 5.51 1.08
CA ARG A 207 -16.23 5.69 0.56
C ARG A 207 -16.05 7.08 -0.02
N ALA A 208 -17.08 7.64 -0.65
CA ALA A 208 -17.06 9.00 -1.16
C ALA A 208 -17.00 10.00 0.01
N ALA A 209 -17.83 9.81 1.05
CA ALA A 209 -17.80 10.62 2.26
C ALA A 209 -16.44 10.54 2.97
N LEU A 210 -15.85 9.34 3.08
CA LEU A 210 -14.50 9.17 3.64
C LEU A 210 -13.44 9.89 2.80
N ALA A 211 -13.48 9.75 1.47
CA ALA A 211 -12.54 10.43 0.58
C ALA A 211 -12.66 11.96 0.69
N LEU A 212 -13.89 12.48 0.76
CA LEU A 212 -14.14 13.91 0.95
C LEU A 212 -13.70 14.39 2.33
N ALA A 213 -13.96 13.63 3.39
CA ALA A 213 -13.54 13.97 4.75
C ALA A 213 -12.00 14.01 4.87
N LEU A 214 -11.30 13.02 4.29
CA LEU A 214 -9.84 12.99 4.25
C LEU A 214 -9.28 14.12 3.39
N ALA A 215 -9.90 14.44 2.26
CA ALA A 215 -9.50 15.57 1.42
C ALA A 215 -9.72 16.91 2.13
N ALA A 216 -10.85 17.10 2.81
CA ALA A 216 -11.13 18.29 3.61
C ALA A 216 -10.15 18.41 4.78
N GLY A 217 -9.83 17.30 5.46
CA GLY A 217 -8.79 17.24 6.48
C GLY A 217 -7.43 17.64 5.92
N ALA A 218 -7.04 17.08 4.76
CA ALA A 218 -5.79 17.43 4.08
C ALA A 218 -5.71 18.93 3.77
N VAL A 219 -6.79 19.52 3.25
CA VAL A 219 -6.85 20.96 2.96
C VAL A 219 -6.80 21.78 4.25
N SER A 220 -7.51 21.38 5.30
CA SER A 220 -7.52 22.07 6.60
C SER A 220 -6.12 22.08 7.24
N THR A 221 -5.51 20.90 7.38
CA THR A 221 -4.15 20.74 7.94
C THR A 221 -3.09 21.38 7.05
N GLY A 222 -3.26 21.36 5.73
CA GLY A 222 -2.37 22.06 4.82
C GLY A 222 -2.48 23.57 4.94
N SER A 223 -3.70 24.08 5.15
CA SER A 223 -3.97 25.52 5.27
C SER A 223 -3.37 26.11 6.55
N SER A 224 -3.30 25.34 7.64
CA SER A 224 -2.62 25.79 8.86
C SER A 224 -1.12 26.01 8.67
N ALA A 225 -0.47 25.36 7.69
CA ALA A 225 0.92 25.62 7.35
C ALA A 225 1.15 27.04 6.83
N PHE A 226 0.13 27.67 6.23
CA PHE A 226 0.19 29.04 5.71
C PHE A 226 -0.24 30.11 6.73
N ALA A 227 -0.83 29.69 7.86
CA ALA A 227 -1.21 30.60 8.94
C ALA A 227 -0.02 30.95 9.86
N ALA A 228 1.14 30.31 9.65
CA ALA A 228 2.37 30.61 10.36
C ALA A 228 2.83 32.05 10.06
N LYS A 229 3.04 32.86 11.11
CA LYS A 229 3.52 34.24 11.00
C LYS A 229 5.00 34.26 10.57
N PRO A 230 5.51 35.37 9.99
CA PRO A 230 6.94 35.57 9.79
C PRO A 230 7.68 35.39 11.12
N GLY A 231 8.69 34.51 11.16
CA GLY A 231 9.42 34.13 12.38
C GLY A 231 8.79 33.02 13.23
N ALA A 232 7.67 32.41 12.80
CA ALA A 232 7.13 31.21 13.43
C ALA A 232 8.01 29.98 13.18
N ALA A 233 7.95 29.01 14.10
CA ALA A 233 8.72 27.76 14.02
C ALA A 233 8.42 27.02 12.71
N ILE A 234 9.45 26.94 11.87
CA ILE A 234 9.54 26.22 10.60
C ILE A 234 8.98 24.79 10.72
N ASP A 235 9.18 24.16 11.87
CA ASP A 235 8.74 22.79 12.19
C ASP A 235 7.21 22.63 12.19
N SER A 236 6.47 23.68 12.56
CA SER A 236 5.01 23.64 12.57
C SER A 236 4.43 23.57 11.15
N ALA A 237 5.01 24.31 10.21
CA ALA A 237 4.63 24.28 8.80
C ALA A 237 5.01 22.94 8.16
N PHE A 238 6.19 22.41 8.50
CA PHE A 238 6.66 21.09 8.06
C PHE A 238 5.67 19.99 8.47
N ASN A 239 5.32 19.92 9.76
CA ASN A 239 4.38 18.93 10.29
C ASN A 239 2.97 19.06 9.70
N ALA A 240 2.50 20.28 9.47
CA ALA A 240 1.22 20.55 8.84
C ALA A 240 1.18 20.06 7.37
N ILE A 241 2.25 20.28 6.60
CA ILE A 241 2.35 19.77 5.21
C ILE A 241 2.43 18.24 5.19
N LEU A 242 3.20 17.64 6.11
CA LEU A 242 3.28 16.19 6.25
C LEU A 242 1.93 15.56 6.56
N GLY A 243 1.25 16.08 7.59
CA GLY A 243 -0.09 15.63 7.97
C GLY A 243 -1.09 15.78 6.82
N SER A 244 -1.05 16.91 6.12
CA SER A 244 -1.84 17.15 4.91
C SER A 244 -1.59 16.09 3.83
N GLY A 245 -0.31 15.81 3.56
CA GLY A 245 0.10 14.82 2.58
C GLY A 245 -0.38 13.41 2.91
N VAL A 246 -0.20 12.98 4.16
CA VAL A 246 -0.67 11.67 4.63
C VAL A 246 -2.19 11.53 4.45
N LEU A 247 -2.96 12.56 4.83
CA LEU A 247 -4.41 12.58 4.64
C LEU A 247 -4.80 12.55 3.16
N ALA A 248 -4.07 13.24 2.30
CA ALA A 248 -4.31 13.25 0.86
C ALA A 248 -4.04 11.87 0.20
N VAL A 249 -2.98 11.15 0.60
CA VAL A 249 -2.76 9.75 0.18
C VAL A 249 -3.97 8.89 0.59
N GLY A 250 -4.45 9.06 1.82
CA GLY A 250 -5.67 8.40 2.31
C GLY A 250 -6.91 8.74 1.48
N ALA A 251 -7.08 10.01 1.10
CA ALA A 251 -8.20 10.48 0.28
C ALA A 251 -8.21 9.82 -1.11
N VAL A 252 -7.05 9.75 -1.77
CA VAL A 252 -6.90 9.07 -3.07
C VAL A 252 -7.15 7.56 -2.92
N ALA A 253 -6.66 6.94 -1.84
CA ALA A 253 -6.90 5.53 -1.56
C ALA A 253 -8.39 5.21 -1.35
N ALA A 254 -9.10 6.05 -0.59
CA ALA A 254 -10.55 5.95 -0.42
C ALA A 254 -11.28 6.17 -1.75
N GLY A 255 -10.82 7.16 -2.53
CA GLY A 255 -11.27 7.56 -3.85
C GLY A 255 -10.87 6.65 -5.02
N ALA A 256 -10.07 5.61 -4.76
CA ALA A 256 -9.45 4.79 -5.80
C ALA A 256 -10.42 4.22 -6.86
N PRO A 257 -11.64 3.74 -6.51
CA PRO A 257 -12.61 3.24 -7.49
C PRO A 257 -13.06 4.26 -8.54
N TRP A 258 -12.91 5.56 -8.25
CA TRP A 258 -13.29 6.65 -9.16
C TRP A 258 -12.07 7.20 -9.91
N VAL A 259 -10.93 7.32 -9.23
CA VAL A 259 -9.73 7.97 -9.78
C VAL A 259 -9.02 7.03 -10.76
N PHE A 260 -8.76 5.79 -10.36
CA PHE A 260 -7.92 4.87 -11.12
C PHE A 260 -8.52 4.51 -12.49
N PRO A 261 -9.82 4.17 -12.62
CA PRO A 261 -10.41 3.88 -13.92
C PRO A 261 -10.38 5.08 -14.88
N ARG A 262 -10.51 6.32 -14.36
CA ARG A 262 -10.45 7.53 -15.18
C ARG A 262 -9.05 7.81 -15.69
N VAL A 263 -8.03 7.68 -14.84
CA VAL A 263 -6.63 7.83 -15.24
C VAL A 263 -6.25 6.73 -16.24
N ASN A 264 -6.64 5.48 -16.00
CA ASN A 264 -6.44 4.39 -16.95
C ASN A 264 -7.11 4.65 -18.30
N ALA A 265 -8.34 5.20 -18.30
CA ALA A 265 -9.04 5.54 -19.54
C ALA A 265 -8.35 6.68 -20.31
N LEU A 266 -7.81 7.68 -19.61
CA LEU A 266 -7.05 8.77 -20.21
C LEU A 266 -5.74 8.27 -20.83
N LEU A 267 -4.98 7.46 -20.09
CA LEU A 267 -3.77 6.81 -20.59
C LEU A 267 -4.05 5.85 -21.76
N GLY A 268 -5.16 5.12 -21.69
CA GLY A 268 -5.57 4.22 -22.75
C GLY A 268 -5.91 4.92 -24.08
N ARG A 269 -6.25 6.22 -24.03
CA ARG A 269 -6.46 7.05 -25.23
C ARG A 269 -5.17 7.62 -25.81
N ALA A 270 -4.06 7.59 -25.07
CA ALA A 270 -2.80 8.19 -25.51
C ALA A 270 -2.15 7.44 -26.70
N VAL A 271 -2.44 6.14 -26.85
CA VAL A 271 -1.93 5.33 -27.96
C VAL A 271 -3.11 4.88 -28.83
N PRO A 272 -3.09 5.16 -30.15
CA PRO A 272 -4.15 4.72 -31.06
C PRO A 272 -4.34 3.20 -31.02
N ALA A 273 -5.60 2.75 -31.07
CA ALA A 273 -5.95 1.33 -31.05
C ALA A 273 -5.31 0.52 -32.20
N THR A 274 -4.99 1.18 -33.30
CA THR A 274 -4.35 0.60 -34.50
C THR A 274 -2.84 0.44 -34.36
N ALA A 275 -2.20 1.16 -33.43
CA ALA A 275 -0.74 1.19 -33.31
C ALA A 275 -0.18 -0.06 -32.61
N SER A 276 -0.92 -0.64 -31.66
CA SER A 276 -0.49 -1.85 -30.96
C SER A 276 -1.68 -2.69 -30.48
N PRO A 277 -1.89 -3.90 -31.05
CA PRO A 277 -2.95 -4.80 -30.59
C PRO A 277 -2.71 -5.28 -29.14
N ALA A 278 -1.45 -5.32 -28.71
CA ALA A 278 -1.09 -5.65 -27.33
C ALA A 278 -1.50 -4.56 -26.33
N TRP A 279 -1.23 -3.29 -26.66
CA TRP A 279 -1.66 -2.17 -25.83
C TRP A 279 -3.18 -2.03 -25.79
N PHE A 280 -3.84 -2.20 -26.93
CA PHE A 280 -5.30 -2.21 -27.01
C PHE A 280 -5.91 -3.30 -26.12
N ALA A 281 -5.37 -4.52 -26.17
CA ALA A 281 -5.81 -5.63 -25.32
C ALA A 281 -5.63 -5.31 -23.83
N ALA A 282 -4.48 -4.74 -23.44
CA ALA A 282 -4.21 -4.32 -22.06
C ALA A 282 -5.21 -3.27 -21.57
N CYS A 283 -5.49 -2.25 -22.38
CA CYS A 283 -6.45 -1.20 -22.04
C CYS A 283 -7.89 -1.73 -21.91
N ARG A 284 -8.29 -2.64 -22.80
CA ARG A 284 -9.61 -3.28 -22.75
C ARG A 284 -9.76 -4.17 -21.53
N GLN A 285 -8.76 -4.98 -21.20
CA GLN A 285 -8.78 -5.83 -20.01
C GLN A 285 -8.82 -4.99 -18.73
N SER A 286 -8.06 -3.90 -18.67
CA SER A 286 -8.10 -2.97 -17.54
C SER A 286 -9.47 -2.31 -17.36
N SER A 287 -10.11 -1.92 -18.46
CA SER A 287 -11.43 -1.29 -18.48
C SER A 287 -12.58 -2.27 -18.19
N ALA A 288 -12.43 -3.54 -18.58
CA ALA A 288 -13.40 -4.60 -18.29
C ALA A 288 -13.41 -4.99 -16.81
N TYR A 289 -12.23 -4.94 -16.16
CA TYR A 289 -12.07 -5.31 -14.76
C TYR A 289 -11.48 -4.17 -13.90
N PRO A 290 -12.17 -3.02 -13.78
CA PRO A 290 -11.64 -1.82 -13.14
C PRO A 290 -11.33 -2.04 -11.65
N LYS A 291 -12.14 -2.86 -10.95
CA LYS A 291 -11.93 -3.21 -9.55
C LYS A 291 -10.63 -4.00 -9.34
N ARG A 292 -10.38 -5.01 -10.19
CA ARG A 292 -9.16 -5.83 -10.15
C ARG A 292 -7.93 -4.98 -10.41
N THR A 293 -7.97 -4.14 -11.44
CA THR A 293 -6.86 -3.22 -11.74
C THR A 293 -6.61 -2.25 -10.58
N THR A 294 -7.67 -1.68 -10.01
CA THR A 294 -7.54 -0.77 -8.87
C THR A 294 -6.94 -1.47 -7.64
N ARG A 295 -7.33 -2.72 -7.35
CA ARG A 295 -6.77 -3.50 -6.22
C ARG A 295 -5.29 -3.81 -6.39
N ALA A 296 -4.84 -4.03 -7.62
CA ALA A 296 -3.42 -4.21 -7.91
C ALA A 296 -2.64 -2.89 -7.80
N ALA A 297 -3.20 -1.80 -8.31
CA ALA A 297 -2.54 -0.50 -8.38
C ALA A 297 -2.53 0.27 -7.04
N LEU A 298 -3.49 0.02 -6.16
CA LEU A 298 -3.66 0.77 -4.92
C LEU A 298 -2.50 0.60 -3.92
N PRO A 299 -1.99 -0.62 -3.63
CA PRO A 299 -0.78 -0.79 -2.82
C PRO A 299 0.43 -0.06 -3.40
N PHE A 300 0.61 -0.13 -4.72
CA PHE A 300 1.69 0.54 -5.41
C PHE A 300 1.60 2.06 -5.21
N PHE A 301 0.41 2.64 -5.40
CA PHE A 301 0.17 4.05 -5.14
C PHE A 301 0.40 4.43 -3.67
N ALA A 302 0.01 3.58 -2.70
CA ALA A 302 0.23 3.89 -1.29
C ALA A 302 1.73 4.06 -0.98
N GLY A 303 2.58 3.17 -1.50
CA GLY A 303 4.04 3.29 -1.37
C GLY A 303 4.62 4.46 -2.17
N ALA A 304 4.30 4.55 -3.47
CA ALA A 304 4.83 5.58 -4.35
C ALA A 304 4.33 7.00 -4.02
N GLY A 305 3.10 7.12 -3.52
CA GLY A 305 2.49 8.37 -3.08
C GLY A 305 3.15 8.93 -1.82
N VAL A 306 3.39 8.07 -0.81
CA VAL A 306 4.17 8.46 0.38
C VAL A 306 5.61 8.80 -0.01
N ALA A 307 6.20 8.05 -0.95
CA ALA A 307 7.54 8.37 -1.44
C ALA A 307 7.61 9.73 -2.15
N GLY A 308 6.63 10.01 -3.01
CA GLY A 308 6.45 11.30 -3.65
C GLY A 308 6.26 12.45 -2.66
N LEU A 309 5.41 12.28 -1.64
CA LEU A 309 5.22 13.23 -0.55
C LEU A 309 6.56 13.62 0.09
N PHE A 310 7.32 12.63 0.54
CA PHE A 310 8.52 12.90 1.32
C PHE A 310 9.64 13.50 0.46
N THR A 311 9.85 12.95 -0.75
CA THR A 311 10.91 13.41 -1.64
C THR A 311 10.63 14.78 -2.26
N GLY A 312 9.38 15.09 -2.57
CA GLY A 312 8.99 16.44 -3.03
C GLY A 312 9.18 17.48 -1.94
N MET A 313 8.83 17.14 -0.70
CA MET A 313 9.05 18.01 0.45
C MET A 313 10.55 18.24 0.68
N ILE A 314 11.34 17.20 0.93
CA ILE A 314 12.79 17.31 1.21
C ILE A 314 13.53 18.01 0.08
N GLY A 315 13.22 17.69 -1.17
CA GLY A 315 13.85 18.34 -2.31
C GLY A 315 13.55 19.83 -2.39
N THR A 316 12.36 20.25 -1.95
CA THR A 316 11.96 21.67 -1.93
C THR A 316 12.66 22.40 -0.79
N TRP A 317 12.78 21.75 0.38
CA TRP A 317 13.56 22.27 1.51
C TRP A 317 15.03 22.43 1.17
N GLN A 318 15.68 21.42 0.61
CA GLN A 318 17.10 21.50 0.25
C GLN A 318 17.35 22.68 -0.71
N ARG A 319 16.49 22.87 -1.73
CA ARG A 319 16.63 24.02 -2.63
C ARG A 319 16.48 25.36 -1.93
N ALA A 320 15.59 25.46 -0.94
CA ALA A 320 15.43 26.69 -0.18
C ALA A 320 16.66 26.98 0.71
N ILE A 321 17.28 25.95 1.28
CA ILE A 321 18.53 26.04 2.05
C ILE A 321 19.70 26.44 1.13
N ASP A 322 19.81 25.80 -0.04
CA ASP A 322 20.83 26.14 -1.03
C ASP A 322 20.67 27.60 -1.50
N ALA A 323 19.43 28.06 -1.70
CA ALA A 323 19.10 29.43 -2.10
C ALA A 323 19.33 30.47 -1.00
N SER A 324 19.22 30.09 0.28
CA SER A 324 19.55 30.98 1.41
C SER A 324 21.06 31.12 1.66
N GLY A 325 21.89 30.38 0.92
CA GLY A 325 23.35 30.38 1.07
C GLY A 325 23.84 29.63 2.31
N GLN A 326 22.97 28.87 2.97
CA GLN A 326 23.34 28.02 4.10
C GLN A 326 24.02 26.74 3.58
N ALA A 327 25.15 26.36 4.17
CA ALA A 327 25.91 25.17 3.78
C ALA A 327 25.33 23.86 4.35
N GLU A 328 24.18 23.92 5.01
CA GLU A 328 23.55 22.77 5.65
C GLU A 328 22.91 21.86 4.60
N ARG A 329 23.21 20.56 4.67
CA ARG A 329 22.60 19.56 3.78
C ARG A 329 21.70 18.67 4.61
N LEU A 330 20.46 18.50 4.15
CA LEU A 330 19.53 17.55 4.73
C LEU A 330 20.08 16.13 4.65
N ASN A 331 19.91 15.38 5.73
CA ASN A 331 20.43 14.04 5.83
C ASN A 331 19.75 13.10 4.82
N THR A 332 20.56 12.47 3.96
CA THR A 332 20.05 11.51 2.97
C THR A 332 19.65 10.19 3.63
N VAL A 333 20.22 9.86 4.80
CA VAL A 333 19.90 8.64 5.55
C VAL A 333 18.46 8.66 6.05
N ASP A 334 18.00 9.78 6.62
CA ASP A 334 16.62 9.97 7.08
C ASP A 334 15.61 9.77 5.95
N THR A 335 15.99 10.24 4.75
CA THR A 335 15.23 10.04 3.52
C THR A 335 15.05 8.56 3.21
N VAL A 336 16.12 7.78 3.25
CA VAL A 336 16.07 6.34 2.97
C VAL A 336 15.27 5.59 4.04
N ILE A 337 15.48 5.90 5.31
CA ILE A 337 14.80 5.29 6.45
C ILE A 337 13.28 5.46 6.32
N CYS A 338 12.81 6.68 6.04
CA CYS A 338 11.39 6.98 5.97
C CYS A 338 10.71 6.38 4.73
N LEU A 339 11.44 6.22 3.62
CA LEU A 339 10.93 5.70 2.36
C LEU A 339 10.90 4.18 2.28
N THR A 340 11.80 3.50 2.99
CA THR A 340 11.96 2.05 2.85
C THR A 340 10.69 1.28 3.23
N PRO A 341 10.06 1.51 4.40
CA PRO A 341 8.81 0.84 4.77
C PRO A 341 7.64 1.02 3.78
N PRO A 342 7.22 2.26 3.41
CA PRO A 342 6.08 2.45 2.51
C PRO A 342 6.32 1.82 1.14
N VAL A 343 7.53 1.94 0.59
CA VAL A 343 7.89 1.37 -0.71
C VAL A 343 7.87 -0.16 -0.66
N ALA A 344 8.50 -0.77 0.33
CA ALA A 344 8.54 -2.23 0.46
C ALA A 344 7.13 -2.82 0.62
N ILE A 345 6.32 -2.24 1.51
CA ILE A 345 4.93 -2.68 1.75
C ILE A 345 4.09 -2.52 0.47
N GLY A 346 4.22 -1.39 -0.23
CA GLY A 346 3.48 -1.13 -1.46
C GLY A 346 3.83 -2.07 -2.61
N LEU A 347 5.12 -2.33 -2.84
CA LEU A 347 5.60 -3.23 -3.89
C LEU A 347 5.22 -4.69 -3.63
N VAL A 348 5.47 -5.18 -2.42
CA VAL A 348 5.09 -6.55 -2.02
C VAL A 348 3.57 -6.72 -2.03
N GLY A 349 2.83 -5.73 -1.55
CA GLY A 349 1.38 -5.68 -1.61
C GLY A 349 0.83 -5.80 -3.03
N THR A 350 1.41 -5.06 -3.98
CA THR A 350 1.05 -5.08 -5.40
C THR A 350 1.28 -6.45 -6.02
N ALA A 351 2.48 -7.01 -5.83
CA ALA A 351 2.83 -8.33 -6.36
C ALA A 351 1.87 -9.41 -5.83
N CYS A 352 1.58 -9.40 -4.52
CA CYS A 352 0.68 -10.36 -3.90
C CYS A 352 -0.78 -10.21 -4.38
N GLN A 353 -1.28 -8.99 -4.58
CA GLN A 353 -2.61 -8.76 -5.16
C GLN A 353 -2.72 -9.28 -6.61
N MET A 354 -1.66 -9.14 -7.40
CA MET A 354 -1.63 -9.69 -8.75
C MET A 354 -1.53 -11.21 -8.75
N LEU A 355 -0.79 -11.79 -7.80
CA LEU A 355 -0.73 -13.25 -7.59
C LEU A 355 -2.08 -13.84 -7.18
N LEU A 356 -2.84 -13.13 -6.35
CA LEU A 356 -4.21 -13.52 -5.99
C LEU A 356 -5.09 -13.66 -7.25
N SER A 357 -5.01 -12.70 -8.17
CA SER A 357 -5.79 -12.73 -9.41
C SER A 357 -5.16 -13.57 -10.54
N ARG A 358 -4.12 -14.37 -10.25
CA ARG A 358 -3.32 -15.05 -11.28
C ARG A 358 -4.09 -16.08 -12.10
N ARG A 359 -5.00 -16.85 -11.49
CA ARG A 359 -5.79 -17.87 -12.21
C ARG A 359 -6.64 -17.21 -13.30
N GLN A 360 -7.42 -16.21 -12.89
CA GLN A 360 -8.21 -15.40 -13.81
C GLN A 360 -7.35 -14.74 -14.90
N ARG A 361 -6.17 -14.21 -14.54
CA ARG A 361 -5.25 -13.62 -15.54
C ARG A 361 -4.77 -14.65 -16.57
N ILE A 362 -4.50 -15.89 -16.15
CA ILE A 362 -4.15 -16.98 -17.08
C ILE A 362 -5.32 -17.27 -18.02
N ALA A 363 -6.55 -17.32 -17.50
CA ALA A 363 -7.73 -17.54 -18.32
C ALA A 363 -8.01 -16.39 -19.29
N ASP A 364 -7.86 -15.14 -18.86
CA ASP A 364 -7.97 -13.97 -19.74
C ASP A 364 -6.92 -14.00 -20.87
N PHE A 365 -5.67 -14.37 -20.57
CA PHE A 365 -4.65 -14.53 -21.61
C PHE A 365 -4.89 -15.75 -22.50
N ALA A 366 -5.47 -16.83 -21.96
CA ALA A 366 -5.88 -18.00 -22.73
C ALA A 366 -7.07 -17.68 -23.65
N SER A 367 -8.01 -16.82 -23.24
CA SER A 367 -9.12 -16.40 -24.09
C SER A 367 -8.64 -15.54 -25.27
N LEU A 368 -7.66 -14.65 -25.05
CA LEU A 368 -6.95 -13.96 -26.15
C LEU A 368 -6.31 -14.96 -27.12
N ARG A 369 -5.69 -16.03 -26.60
CA ARG A 369 -5.12 -17.11 -27.41
C ARG A 369 -6.16 -17.85 -28.25
N VAL A 370 -7.35 -18.10 -27.71
CA VAL A 370 -8.47 -18.75 -28.42
C VAL A 370 -9.05 -17.81 -29.48
N ALA A 371 -9.12 -16.51 -29.20
CA ALA A 371 -9.55 -15.48 -30.14
C ALA A 371 -8.54 -15.22 -31.28
N GLY A 372 -7.43 -15.95 -31.35
CA GLY A 372 -6.45 -15.86 -32.44
C GLY A 372 -5.25 -14.96 -32.16
N ALA A 373 -5.10 -14.40 -30.95
CA ALA A 373 -3.96 -13.56 -30.63
C ALA A 373 -2.64 -14.34 -30.69
N SER A 374 -1.60 -13.73 -31.28
CA SER A 374 -0.26 -14.31 -31.32
C SER A 374 0.36 -14.42 -29.91
N ARG A 375 1.33 -15.33 -29.72
CA ARG A 375 2.06 -15.45 -28.44
C ARG A 375 2.73 -14.14 -28.02
N ARG A 376 3.24 -13.39 -29.00
CA ARG A 376 3.87 -12.07 -28.81
C ARG A 376 2.85 -11.03 -28.35
N THR A 377 1.64 -11.04 -28.92
CA THR A 377 0.55 -10.14 -28.51
C THR A 377 0.12 -10.40 -27.07
N VAL A 378 0.04 -11.66 -26.65
CA VAL A 378 -0.32 -12.03 -25.27
C VAL A 378 0.75 -11.59 -24.27
N LEU A 379 2.03 -11.77 -24.59
CA LEU A 379 3.14 -11.27 -23.76
C LEU A 379 3.18 -9.74 -23.73
N GLY A 380 2.97 -9.10 -24.88
CA GLY A 380 2.88 -7.65 -24.98
C GLY A 380 1.71 -7.09 -24.18
N ALA A 381 0.56 -7.76 -24.15
CA ALA A 381 -0.59 -7.35 -23.35
C ALA A 381 -0.31 -7.45 -21.85
N ALA A 382 0.40 -8.50 -21.41
CA ALA A 382 0.85 -8.65 -20.02
C ALA A 382 1.80 -7.53 -19.57
N VAL A 383 2.77 -7.17 -20.41
CA VAL A 383 3.67 -6.03 -20.18
C VAL A 383 2.90 -4.71 -20.25
N GLY A 384 1.98 -4.57 -21.20
CA GLY A 384 1.13 -3.39 -21.37
C GLY A 384 0.23 -3.12 -20.17
N GLU A 385 -0.33 -4.17 -19.54
CA GLU A 385 -1.13 -4.01 -18.32
C GLU A 385 -0.27 -3.55 -17.12
N ALA A 386 0.96 -4.08 -17.01
CA ALA A 386 1.92 -3.62 -16.01
C ALA A 386 2.35 -2.16 -16.26
N ALA A 387 2.60 -1.79 -17.51
CA ALA A 387 2.94 -0.44 -17.93
C ALA A 387 1.78 0.54 -17.65
N LEU A 388 0.55 0.18 -17.99
CA LEU A 388 -0.64 0.99 -17.70
C LEU A 388 -0.81 1.22 -16.18
N THR A 389 -0.66 0.15 -15.39
CA THR A 389 -0.74 0.23 -13.92
C THR A 389 0.34 1.16 -13.37
N SER A 390 1.58 1.00 -13.85
CA SER A 390 2.72 1.80 -13.39
C SER A 390 2.62 3.26 -13.84
N ALA A 391 2.15 3.52 -15.06
CA ALA A 391 1.90 4.86 -15.57
C ALA A 391 0.80 5.58 -14.78
N THR A 392 -0.27 4.87 -14.40
CA THR A 392 -1.33 5.43 -13.54
C THR A 392 -0.80 5.82 -12.18
N VAL A 393 -0.02 4.94 -11.55
CA VAL A 393 0.61 5.23 -10.25
C VAL A 393 1.60 6.39 -10.39
N PHE A 394 2.43 6.38 -11.42
CA PHE A 394 3.39 7.46 -11.69
C PHE A 394 2.69 8.81 -11.87
N LEU A 395 1.63 8.90 -12.66
CA LEU A 395 0.89 10.16 -12.85
C LEU A 395 0.27 10.65 -11.54
N LEU A 396 -0.36 9.75 -10.77
CA LEU A 396 -0.98 10.11 -9.49
C LEU A 396 0.06 10.55 -8.46
N SER A 397 1.15 9.80 -8.32
CA SER A 397 2.24 10.13 -7.40
C SER A 397 3.00 11.38 -7.82
N THR A 398 3.22 11.61 -9.13
CA THR A 398 3.88 12.84 -9.62
C THR A 398 2.99 14.06 -9.38
N GLY A 399 1.70 14.00 -9.74
CA GLY A 399 0.76 15.09 -9.47
C GLY A 399 0.67 15.41 -7.98
N PHE A 400 0.70 14.38 -7.14
CA PHE A 400 0.74 14.54 -5.70
C PHE A 400 2.06 15.14 -5.19
N THR A 401 3.20 14.71 -5.73
CA THR A 401 4.52 15.26 -5.41
C THR A 401 4.59 16.75 -5.75
N LEU A 402 4.08 17.14 -6.93
CA LEU A 402 4.00 18.54 -7.35
C LEU A 402 3.12 19.36 -6.40
N LEU A 403 1.95 18.84 -6.02
CA LEU A 403 1.06 19.50 -5.06
C LEU A 403 1.78 19.76 -3.73
N VAL A 404 2.42 18.74 -3.16
CA VAL A 404 3.15 18.87 -1.90
C VAL A 404 4.30 19.87 -2.05
N SER A 405 5.11 19.72 -3.10
CA SER A 405 6.28 20.59 -3.32
C SER A 405 5.88 22.06 -3.46
N THR A 406 4.76 22.35 -4.13
CA THR A 406 4.23 23.72 -4.23
C THR A 406 3.68 24.23 -2.91
N MET A 407 3.04 23.38 -2.09
CA MET A 407 2.60 23.74 -0.74
C MET A 407 3.80 24.03 0.17
N THR A 408 4.84 23.20 0.12
CA THR A 408 6.10 23.41 0.85
C THR A 408 6.78 24.71 0.45
N ALA A 409 6.93 24.96 -0.85
CA ALA A 409 7.52 26.20 -1.35
C ALA A 409 6.75 27.45 -0.88
N ARG A 410 5.41 27.39 -0.88
CA ARG A 410 4.58 28.49 -0.39
C ARG A 410 4.70 28.70 1.11
N ALA A 411 4.73 27.63 1.91
CA ALA A 411 4.88 27.74 3.35
C ALA A 411 6.25 28.33 3.72
N LEU A 412 7.31 27.89 3.04
CA LEU A 412 8.66 28.43 3.16
C LEU A 412 8.74 29.91 2.76
N SER A 413 8.09 30.28 1.66
CA SER A 413 8.04 31.67 1.22
C SER A 413 7.30 32.55 2.25
N ALA A 414 6.28 32.02 2.92
CA ALA A 414 5.56 32.73 3.98
C ALA A 414 6.41 32.95 5.24
N THR A 415 7.41 32.09 5.50
CA THR A 415 8.38 32.29 6.58
C THR A 415 9.55 33.20 6.20
N GLY A 416 9.64 33.64 4.94
CA GLY A 416 10.66 34.56 4.44
C GLY A 416 11.81 33.89 3.69
N LEU A 417 11.76 32.56 3.47
CA LEU A 417 12.77 31.83 2.70
C LEU A 417 12.37 31.76 1.22
N PRO A 418 13.24 32.19 0.28
CA PRO A 418 12.96 32.06 -1.15
C PRO A 418 12.98 30.58 -1.55
N ALA A 419 11.79 30.00 -1.75
CA ALA A 419 11.66 28.58 -2.05
C ALA A 419 10.90 28.35 -3.36
N GLU A 420 11.51 27.56 -4.25
CA GLU A 420 10.87 27.05 -5.46
C GLU A 420 10.58 25.56 -5.34
N GLY A 421 9.40 25.14 -5.80
CA GLY A 421 8.98 23.74 -5.75
C GLY A 421 9.97 22.82 -6.47
N SER A 422 10.35 21.72 -5.81
CA SER A 422 11.31 20.76 -6.34
C SER A 422 10.69 19.42 -6.65
N LEU A 423 10.94 18.92 -7.84
CA LEU A 423 10.59 17.56 -8.21
C LEU A 423 11.86 16.71 -8.28
N VAL A 424 12.04 15.86 -7.27
CA VAL A 424 13.17 14.93 -7.18
C VAL A 424 12.80 13.64 -7.92
N TRP A 425 13.16 13.58 -9.20
CA TRP A 425 12.79 12.46 -10.09
C TRP A 425 13.38 11.09 -9.71
N PRO A 426 14.66 10.94 -9.30
CA PRO A 426 15.28 9.63 -9.20
C PRO A 426 14.60 8.64 -8.23
N PRO A 427 14.24 9.03 -6.98
CA PRO A 427 13.56 8.12 -6.07
C PRO A 427 12.18 7.68 -6.57
N LEU A 428 11.38 8.61 -7.09
CA LEU A 428 10.06 8.30 -7.62
C LEU A 428 10.16 7.38 -8.84
N ALA A 429 11.12 7.65 -9.75
CA ALA A 429 11.39 6.81 -10.90
C ALA A 429 11.83 5.39 -10.48
N ALA A 430 12.68 5.27 -9.46
CA ALA A 430 13.13 3.97 -8.94
C ALA A 430 11.97 3.16 -8.34
N VAL A 431 11.10 3.79 -7.54
CA VAL A 431 9.90 3.14 -7.00
C VAL A 431 8.97 2.68 -8.12
N VAL A 432 8.76 3.53 -9.12
CA VAL A 432 7.89 3.20 -10.26
C VAL A 432 8.48 2.09 -11.12
N ALA A 433 9.79 2.10 -11.36
CA ALA A 433 10.49 1.03 -12.08
C ALA A 433 10.42 -0.30 -11.31
N GLY A 434 10.60 -0.28 -9.99
CA GLY A 434 10.47 -1.46 -9.13
C GLY A 434 9.06 -2.06 -9.17
N GLY A 435 8.02 -1.22 -9.10
CA GLY A 435 6.63 -1.69 -9.18
C GLY A 435 6.24 -2.16 -10.58
N PHE A 436 6.76 -1.53 -11.64
CA PHE A 436 6.63 -2.04 -12.99
C PHE A 436 7.27 -3.44 -13.12
N ALA A 437 8.50 -3.61 -12.64
CA ALA A 437 9.19 -4.90 -12.69
C ALA A 437 8.43 -5.99 -11.94
N ALA A 438 7.94 -5.69 -10.73
CA ALA A 438 7.14 -6.62 -9.93
C ALA A 438 5.81 -7.00 -10.64
N ALA A 439 5.08 -6.00 -11.15
CA ALA A 439 3.82 -6.23 -11.87
C ALA A 439 4.04 -7.01 -13.18
N ALA A 440 5.07 -6.64 -13.95
CA ALA A 440 5.44 -7.31 -15.19
C ALA A 440 5.86 -8.76 -14.93
N ALA A 441 6.65 -9.04 -13.89
CA ALA A 441 7.05 -10.40 -13.54
C ALA A 441 5.84 -11.30 -13.28
N VAL A 442 4.85 -10.82 -12.52
CA VAL A 442 3.63 -11.60 -12.24
C VAL A 442 2.80 -11.81 -13.52
N ASN A 443 2.53 -10.75 -14.28
CA ASN A 443 1.72 -10.81 -15.49
C ASN A 443 2.38 -11.65 -16.59
N VAL A 444 3.67 -11.48 -16.83
CA VAL A 444 4.43 -12.26 -17.81
C VAL A 444 4.46 -13.73 -17.41
N SER A 445 4.60 -14.05 -16.12
CA SER A 445 4.51 -15.45 -15.65
C SER A 445 3.16 -16.09 -15.97
N ALA A 446 2.06 -15.32 -15.88
CA ALA A 446 0.72 -15.78 -16.22
C ALA A 446 0.56 -15.96 -17.74
N ALA A 447 1.02 -14.99 -18.53
CA ALA A 447 1.00 -15.06 -19.99
C ALA A 447 1.85 -16.21 -20.54
N LEU A 448 3.02 -16.49 -19.95
CA LEU A 448 3.85 -17.63 -20.31
C LEU A 448 3.14 -18.97 -20.04
N ARG A 449 2.42 -19.09 -18.92
CA ARG A 449 1.62 -20.28 -18.62
C ARG A 449 0.46 -20.43 -19.61
N ALA A 450 -0.23 -19.35 -19.95
CA ALA A 450 -1.30 -19.37 -20.96
C ALA A 450 -0.77 -19.76 -22.36
N ASN A 451 0.45 -19.33 -22.71
CA ASN A 451 1.08 -19.66 -23.99
C ASN A 451 1.60 -21.11 -24.08
N ARG A 452 1.98 -21.71 -22.95
CA ARG A 452 2.50 -23.10 -22.89
C ARG A 452 1.40 -24.15 -22.74
N GLY A 453 0.30 -23.82 -22.07
CA GLY A 453 -0.81 -24.74 -21.86
C GLY A 453 -1.75 -24.84 -23.07
N ASN A 454 -2.56 -25.91 -23.12
CA ASN A 454 -3.68 -25.98 -24.05
C ASN A 454 -4.74 -24.95 -23.62
N PRO A 455 -5.01 -23.89 -24.42
CA PRO A 455 -5.86 -22.80 -23.99
C PRO A 455 -7.30 -23.24 -23.69
N ARG A 456 -7.83 -24.25 -24.40
CA ARG A 456 -9.16 -24.82 -24.12
C ARG A 456 -9.19 -25.60 -22.81
N GLY A 457 -8.12 -26.35 -22.52
CA GLY A 457 -7.99 -27.09 -21.26
C GLY A 457 -7.77 -26.20 -20.03
N LEU A 458 -7.18 -25.01 -20.23
CA LEU A 458 -7.06 -24.00 -19.18
C LEU A 458 -8.40 -23.33 -18.87
N LEU A 459 -9.20 -23.04 -19.90
CA LEU A 459 -10.54 -22.47 -19.75
C LEU A 459 -11.56 -23.46 -19.15
N ALA A 460 -11.42 -24.76 -19.42
CA ALA A 460 -12.30 -25.79 -18.86
C ALA A 460 -12.06 -26.10 -17.37
N ARG A 461 -11.00 -25.52 -16.77
CA ARG A 461 -10.66 -25.68 -15.35
C ARG A 461 -11.09 -24.50 -14.48
N GLU A 462 -11.54 -23.41 -15.11
CA GLU A 462 -12.32 -22.35 -14.44
C GLU A 462 -13.81 -22.69 -14.50
#